data_AF-A0A6B2LQ18-F1
#
_entry.id   AF-A0A6B2LQ18-F1
#
_cell.length_a   1.000
_cell.length_b   1.000
_cell.length_c   1.000
_cell.angle_alpha   90.00
_cell.angle_beta   90.00
_cell.angle_gamma   90.00
#
_symmetry.space_group_name_H-M   'P 1'
#
loop_
_entity.id
_entity.type
_entity.pdbx_description
1 polymer ?
#
loop_
_entity_poly.entity_id
_entity_poly.type
_entity_poly.pdbx_seq_one_letter_code
_entity_poly.pdbx_strand_id
1 'polypeptide(L)'
;MWAGVVSMVVPEEYSALVALWEATQGPSWSNSLNFSDPCYTDYPIYCTADGQHVDGLYLSNNNLNGTLGDYLGNFSLLQDISLEGNSLRGSLPSIVGSLSLLQLIILDSNHLVGTIPTQLGALSQLVVFSIG
;
A
#
# COMPACT_ATOMS: atom_id res chain seq x y z
N MET A 1 -11.69 -0.26 32.28
CA MET A 1 -10.28 0.01 31.94
C MET A 1 -9.78 -1.20 31.16
N TRP A 2 -10.00 -1.22 29.85
CA TRP A 2 -9.54 -2.31 28.98
C TRP A 2 -8.18 -1.89 28.45
N ALA A 3 -7.15 -2.70 28.69
CA ALA A 3 -5.81 -2.46 28.18
C ALA A 3 -5.86 -2.57 26.66
N GLY A 4 -5.64 -1.43 26.00
CA GLY A 4 -5.58 -1.33 24.55
C GLY A 4 -4.41 -2.14 24.02
N VAL A 5 -4.69 -2.98 23.03
CA VAL A 5 -3.65 -3.37 22.08
C VAL A 5 -3.44 -2.12 21.23
N VAL A 6 -2.40 -1.36 21.56
CA VAL A 6 -1.91 -0.29 20.70
C VAL A 6 -1.23 -1.02 19.55
N SER A 7 -1.67 -0.77 18.32
CA SER A 7 -0.97 -1.27 17.12
C SER A 7 0.52 -0.96 17.25
N MET A 8 1.39 -1.95 17.02
CA MET A 8 2.84 -1.74 17.08
C MET A 8 3.39 -1.00 15.85
N VAL A 9 2.57 -0.84 14.81
CA VAL A 9 2.89 -0.05 13.63
C VAL A 9 3.02 1.43 14.00
N VAL A 10 4.03 2.10 13.47
CA VAL A 10 4.23 3.52 13.72
C VAL A 10 2.99 4.35 13.31
N PRO A 11 2.63 5.42 14.05
CA PRO A 11 1.36 6.13 13.86
C PRO A 11 1.12 6.70 12.45
N GLU A 12 2.18 7.12 11.78
CA GLU A 12 2.13 7.69 10.42
C GLU A 12 1.73 6.63 9.39
N GLU A 13 2.23 5.41 9.54
CA GLU A 13 1.90 4.28 8.67
C GLU A 13 0.52 3.72 8.98
N TYR A 14 0.14 3.67 10.27
CA TYR A 14 -1.23 3.33 10.67
C TYR A 14 -2.24 4.30 10.02
N SER A 15 -1.95 5.60 10.05
CA SER A 15 -2.78 6.63 9.41
C SER A 15 -2.84 6.45 7.88
N ALA A 16 -1.74 6.03 7.26
CA ALA A 16 -1.70 5.73 5.83
C ALA A 16 -2.49 4.47 5.46
N LEU A 17 -2.50 3.44 6.31
CA LEU A 17 -3.35 2.27 6.15
C LEU A 17 -4.84 2.64 6.22
N VAL A 18 -5.22 3.49 7.17
CA VAL A 18 -6.59 4.03 7.26
C VAL A 18 -6.94 4.83 6.01
N ALA A 19 -6.05 5.72 5.56
CA ALA A 19 -6.28 6.52 4.35
C ALA A 19 -6.42 5.66 3.09
N LEU A 20 -5.62 4.60 2.94
CA LEU A 20 -5.74 3.62 1.86
C LEU A 20 -7.11 2.93 1.90
N TRP A 21 -7.52 2.46 3.08
CA TRP A 21 -8.80 1.80 3.28
C TRP A 21 -9.97 2.72 2.94
N GLU A 22 -9.98 3.97 3.43
CA GLU A 22 -11.03 4.93 3.14
C GLU A 22 -11.06 5.32 1.66
N ALA A 23 -9.90 5.62 1.06
CA ALA A 23 -9.78 6.08 -0.32
C ALA A 23 -10.19 5.04 -1.36
N THR A 24 -10.27 3.76 -0.98
CA THR A 24 -10.54 2.64 -1.89
C THR A 24 -11.73 1.79 -1.48
N GLN A 25 -12.68 2.38 -0.73
CA GLN A 25 -13.93 1.74 -0.31
C GLN A 25 -13.72 0.46 0.51
N GLY A 26 -12.86 0.55 1.52
CA GLY A 26 -12.50 -0.50 2.47
C GLY A 26 -13.62 -1.43 2.95
N PRO A 27 -14.86 -0.96 3.24
CA PRO A 27 -15.96 -1.86 3.60
C PRO A 27 -16.35 -2.89 2.52
N SER A 28 -15.94 -2.68 1.27
CA SER A 28 -16.21 -3.58 0.13
C SER A 28 -15.03 -4.48 -0.22
N TRP A 29 -13.90 -4.37 0.49
CA TRP A 29 -12.75 -5.23 0.25
C TRP A 29 -13.09 -6.69 0.58
N SER A 30 -12.59 -7.63 -0.22
CA SER A 30 -12.80 -9.08 0.03
C SER A 30 -12.07 -9.57 1.28
N ASN A 31 -10.89 -9.02 1.53
CA ASN A 31 -10.02 -9.26 2.67
C ASN A 31 -9.55 -7.90 3.21
N SER A 32 -10.17 -7.46 4.30
CA SER A 32 -9.90 -6.15 4.90
C SER A 32 -8.72 -6.18 5.86
N LEU A 33 -8.23 -4.99 6.23
CA LEU A 33 -7.18 -4.80 7.23
C LEU A 33 -7.65 -5.21 8.63
N ASN A 34 -6.73 -5.78 9.41
CA ASN A 34 -6.89 -5.92 10.85
C ASN A 34 -6.39 -4.65 11.56
N PHE A 35 -7.28 -3.71 11.84
CA PHE A 35 -6.88 -2.45 12.50
C PHE A 35 -6.48 -2.61 13.98
N SER A 36 -6.76 -3.75 14.62
CA SER A 36 -6.24 -4.02 15.96
C SER A 36 -4.76 -4.39 15.94
N ASP A 37 -4.33 -5.06 14.88
CA ASP A 37 -2.94 -5.44 14.66
C ASP A 37 -2.69 -5.70 13.16
N PRO A 38 -2.29 -4.67 12.40
CA PRO A 38 -2.09 -4.79 10.96
C PRO A 38 -0.98 -5.76 10.56
N CYS A 39 -0.01 -6.01 11.45
CA CYS A 39 1.14 -6.88 11.21
C CYS A 39 0.95 -8.31 11.76
N TYR A 40 -0.26 -8.64 12.26
CA TYR A 40 -0.50 -9.92 12.91
C TYR A 40 -0.40 -11.13 11.98
N THR A 41 -0.65 -10.93 10.68
CA THR A 41 -0.73 -12.01 9.70
C THR A 41 -0.02 -11.62 8.41
N ASP A 42 0.63 -12.58 7.77
CA ASP A 42 1.32 -12.44 6.46
C ASP A 42 0.36 -12.12 5.28
N TYR A 43 -0.90 -11.74 5.50
CA TYR A 43 -1.78 -11.30 4.42
C TYR A 43 -2.96 -10.50 4.99
N PRO A 44 -3.25 -9.28 4.50
CA PRO A 44 -2.73 -8.65 3.28
C PRO A 44 -1.57 -7.64 3.48
N ILE A 45 -1.09 -7.45 4.71
CA ILE A 45 -0.03 -6.50 5.06
C ILE A 45 1.19 -7.27 5.58
N TYR A 46 2.36 -6.93 5.05
CA TYR A 46 3.64 -7.42 5.53
C TYR A 46 4.37 -6.31 6.25
N CYS A 47 5.08 -6.71 7.30
CA CYS A 47 5.82 -5.81 8.13
C CYS A 47 7.24 -6.32 8.34
N THR A 48 8.12 -5.39 8.70
CA THR A 48 9.49 -5.65 9.13
C THR A 48 9.52 -6.65 10.30
N ALA A 49 10.67 -7.29 10.52
CA ALA A 49 10.81 -8.35 11.53
C ALA A 49 10.47 -7.92 12.97
N ASP A 50 10.50 -6.62 13.27
CA ASP A 50 10.11 -6.05 14.55
C ASP A 50 8.62 -5.66 14.62
N GLY A 51 7.87 -5.79 13.53
CA GLY A 51 6.44 -5.49 13.42
C GLY A 51 6.09 -4.00 13.48
N GLN A 52 7.09 -3.11 13.39
CA GLN A 52 6.86 -1.66 13.56
C GLN A 52 6.59 -0.92 12.24
N HIS A 53 7.04 -1.48 11.12
CA HIS A 53 6.93 -0.85 9.80
C HIS A 53 6.31 -1.78 8.77
N VAL A 54 5.45 -1.24 7.92
CA VAL A 54 4.93 -1.92 6.73
C VAL A 54 6.02 -1.95 5.66
N ASP A 55 6.37 -3.15 5.21
CA ASP A 55 7.30 -3.36 4.10
C ASP A 55 6.65 -3.99 2.87
N GLY A 56 5.39 -4.46 2.97
CA GLY A 56 4.65 -4.97 1.81
C GLY A 56 3.14 -4.75 1.89
N LEU A 57 2.55 -4.34 0.76
CA LEU A 57 1.10 -4.24 0.54
C LEU A 57 0.67 -5.27 -0.50
N TYR A 58 0.00 -6.33 -0.08
CA TYR A 58 -0.44 -7.44 -0.94
C TYR A 58 -1.97 -7.53 -0.95
N LEU A 59 -2.59 -6.72 -1.78
CA LEU A 59 -4.05 -6.51 -1.84
C LEU A 59 -4.60 -6.84 -3.23
N SER A 60 -3.98 -7.78 -3.93
CA SER A 60 -4.40 -8.26 -5.24
C SER A 60 -5.78 -8.91 -5.20
N ASN A 61 -6.58 -8.69 -6.24
CA ASN A 61 -7.93 -9.26 -6.40
C ASN A 61 -8.84 -9.03 -5.17
N ASN A 62 -8.79 -7.82 -4.62
CA ASN A 62 -9.38 -7.52 -3.31
C ASN A 62 -10.52 -6.50 -3.34
N ASN A 63 -11.09 -6.24 -4.52
CA ASN A 63 -12.19 -5.29 -4.74
C ASN A 63 -11.90 -3.84 -4.31
N LEU A 64 -10.63 -3.42 -4.29
CA LEU A 64 -10.28 -2.01 -4.04
C LEU A 64 -10.89 -1.15 -5.14
N ASN A 65 -11.64 -0.12 -4.76
CA ASN A 65 -12.29 0.77 -5.73
C ASN A 65 -12.12 2.23 -5.29
N GLY A 66 -11.31 2.98 -6.04
CA GLY A 66 -10.97 4.35 -5.71
C GLY A 66 -9.64 4.77 -6.31
N THR A 67 -8.92 5.68 -5.64
CA THR A 67 -7.66 6.24 -6.14
C THR A 67 -6.54 6.06 -5.13
N LEU A 68 -5.31 5.87 -5.63
CA LEU A 68 -4.11 5.98 -4.81
C LEU A 68 -3.79 7.46 -4.52
N GLY A 69 -3.20 7.75 -3.37
CA GLY A 69 -2.90 9.12 -2.94
C GLY A 69 -1.54 9.27 -2.26
N ASP A 70 -1.26 10.49 -1.78
CA ASP A 70 0.05 10.85 -1.24
C ASP A 70 0.37 10.14 0.11
N TYR A 71 -0.64 9.55 0.76
CA TYR A 71 -0.44 8.75 1.98
C TYR A 71 0.51 7.57 1.77
N LEU A 72 0.70 7.10 0.53
CA LEU A 72 1.68 6.05 0.22
C LEU A 72 3.12 6.46 0.61
N GLY A 73 3.42 7.77 0.65
CA GLY A 73 4.72 8.28 1.06
C GLY A 73 5.10 8.00 2.51
N ASN A 74 4.15 7.63 3.37
CA ASN A 74 4.42 7.35 4.78
C ASN A 74 5.03 5.97 5.02
N PHE A 75 4.92 5.03 4.08
CA PHE A 75 5.49 3.69 4.21
C PHE A 75 6.98 3.69 3.85
N SER A 76 7.79 4.31 4.72
CA SER A 76 9.20 4.59 4.41
C SER A 76 10.07 3.35 4.15
N LEU A 77 9.64 2.19 4.68
CA LEU A 77 10.30 0.90 4.49
C LEU A 77 9.62 -0.02 3.47
N LEU A 78 8.67 0.51 2.69
CA LEU A 78 7.93 -0.27 1.70
C LEU A 78 8.85 -0.78 0.59
N GLN A 79 8.77 -2.09 0.38
CA GLN A 79 9.49 -2.82 -0.67
C GLN A 79 8.53 -3.27 -1.76
N ASP A 80 7.32 -3.69 -1.39
CA ASP A 80 6.39 -4.32 -2.33
C ASP A 80 5.01 -3.67 -2.33
N ILE A 81 4.50 -3.37 -3.54
CA ILE A 81 3.12 -2.97 -3.79
C ILE A 81 2.54 -3.91 -4.84
N SER A 82 1.62 -4.79 -4.44
CA SER A 82 0.85 -5.67 -5.34
C SER A 82 -0.64 -5.40 -5.13
N LEU A 83 -1.24 -4.69 -6.10
CA LEU A 83 -2.64 -4.26 -6.11
C LEU A 83 -3.34 -4.69 -7.42
N GLU A 84 -2.84 -5.71 -8.10
CA GLU A 84 -3.37 -6.16 -9.39
C GLU A 84 -4.81 -6.68 -9.26
N GLY A 85 -5.59 -6.59 -10.34
CA GLY A 85 -6.95 -7.14 -10.36
C GLY A 85 -7.94 -6.41 -9.45
N ASN A 86 -7.79 -5.09 -9.31
CA ASN A 86 -8.69 -4.23 -8.56
C ASN A 86 -9.41 -3.24 -9.50
N SER A 87 -10.19 -2.32 -8.93
CA SER A 87 -10.89 -1.25 -9.66
C SER A 87 -10.29 0.13 -9.33
N LEU A 88 -8.97 0.21 -9.16
CA LEU A 88 -8.26 1.47 -8.91
C LEU A 88 -8.27 2.34 -10.17
N ARG A 89 -8.49 3.64 -10.00
CA ARG A 89 -8.58 4.63 -11.07
C ARG A 89 -7.67 5.83 -10.80
N GLY A 90 -7.61 6.76 -11.76
CA GLY A 90 -6.73 7.93 -11.67
C GLY A 90 -5.28 7.59 -12.00
N SER A 91 -4.36 8.50 -11.68
CA SER A 91 -2.93 8.33 -11.93
C SER A 91 -2.18 7.74 -10.75
N LEU A 92 -1.10 7.03 -11.02
CA LEU A 92 -0.13 6.64 -9.99
C LEU A 92 0.48 7.92 -9.37
N PRO A 93 0.37 8.15 -8.05
CA PRO A 93 0.90 9.34 -7.41
C PRO A 93 2.43 9.42 -7.54
N SER A 94 2.96 10.63 -7.78
CA SER A 94 4.41 10.82 -7.89
C SER A 94 5.17 10.53 -6.59
N ILE A 95 4.48 10.56 -5.43
CA ILE A 95 5.08 10.22 -4.13
C ILE A 95 5.64 8.79 -4.12
N VAL A 96 5.14 7.88 -4.96
CA VAL A 96 5.68 6.52 -5.06
C VAL A 96 7.17 6.55 -5.42
N GLY A 97 7.64 7.57 -6.15
CA GLY A 97 9.05 7.74 -6.46
C GLY A 97 9.94 8.15 -5.27
N SER A 98 9.38 8.51 -4.10
CA SER A 98 10.18 8.76 -2.89
C SER A 98 10.43 7.49 -2.06
N LEU A 99 9.77 6.37 -2.38
CA LEU A 99 9.87 5.11 -1.65
C LEU A 99 11.11 4.33 -2.11
N SER A 100 12.28 4.79 -1.70
CA SER A 100 13.60 4.35 -2.21
C SER A 100 13.93 2.84 -2.04
N LEU A 101 13.15 2.13 -1.21
CA LEU A 101 13.29 0.69 -0.97
C LEU A 101 12.38 -0.16 -1.84
N LEU A 102 11.49 0.43 -2.65
CA LEU A 102 10.62 -0.31 -3.54
C LEU A 102 11.40 -1.17 -4.53
N GLN A 103 11.03 -2.45 -4.55
CA GLN A 103 11.54 -3.48 -5.43
C GLN A 103 10.47 -3.94 -6.41
N LEU A 104 9.20 -3.92 -6.00
CA LEU A 104 8.08 -4.42 -6.76
C LEU A 104 6.89 -3.44 -6.74
N ILE A 105 6.40 -3.11 -7.92
CA ILE A 105 5.13 -2.41 -8.13
C ILE A 105 4.35 -3.18 -9.19
N ILE A 106 3.25 -3.81 -8.78
CA ILE A 106 2.34 -4.54 -9.67
C ILE A 106 0.94 -3.96 -9.52
N LEU A 107 0.48 -3.30 -10.58
CA LEU A 107 -0.77 -2.54 -10.63
C LEU A 107 -1.64 -2.89 -11.85
N ASP A 108 -1.24 -3.89 -12.64
CA ASP A 108 -2.00 -4.28 -13.83
C ASP A 108 -3.41 -4.78 -13.49
N SER A 109 -4.26 -4.87 -14.50
CA SER A 109 -5.67 -5.26 -14.34
C SER A 109 -6.42 -4.30 -13.41
N ASN A 110 -6.17 -3.00 -13.58
CA ASN A 110 -6.88 -1.88 -12.94
C ASN A 110 -7.42 -0.89 -14.01
N HIS A 111 -7.92 0.27 -13.60
CA HIS A 111 -8.41 1.35 -14.46
C HIS A 111 -7.56 2.62 -14.34
N LEU A 112 -6.26 2.45 -14.09
CA LEU A 112 -5.32 3.57 -13.96
C LEU A 112 -5.15 4.30 -15.29
N VAL A 113 -5.02 5.62 -15.23
CA VAL A 113 -4.89 6.52 -16.38
C VAL A 113 -3.83 7.58 -16.11
N GLY A 114 -3.43 8.35 -17.13
CA GLY A 114 -2.45 9.41 -16.99
C GLY A 114 -1.03 8.96 -17.30
N THR A 115 -0.05 9.78 -16.91
CA THR A 115 1.37 9.54 -17.21
C THR A 115 2.05 8.82 -16.07
N ILE A 116 2.96 7.90 -16.40
CA ILE A 116 3.87 7.31 -15.42
C ILE A 116 4.72 8.45 -14.82
N PRO A 117 4.74 8.63 -13.48
CA PRO A 117 5.53 9.67 -12.85
C PRO A 117 7.02 9.51 -13.13
N THR A 118 7.69 10.58 -13.57
CA THR A 118 9.14 10.56 -13.84
C THR A 118 9.97 10.28 -12.59
N GLN A 119 9.41 10.53 -11.40
CA GLN A 119 10.00 10.25 -10.10
C GLN A 119 10.28 8.75 -9.89
N LEU A 120 9.58 7.85 -10.59
CA LEU A 120 9.90 6.42 -10.54
C LEU A 120 11.32 6.13 -11.06
N GLY A 121 11.87 7.01 -11.90
CA GLY A 121 13.27 6.91 -12.35
C GLY A 121 14.31 7.07 -11.24
N ALA A 122 13.91 7.50 -10.04
CA ALA A 122 14.78 7.57 -8.86
C ALA A 122 14.83 6.25 -8.07
N LEU A 123 13.95 5.29 -8.35
CA LEU A 123 13.85 4.03 -7.62
C LEU A 123 14.92 3.03 -8.09
N SER A 124 16.14 3.16 -7.56
CA SER A 124 17.28 2.34 -7.96
C SER A 124 17.17 0.85 -7.60
N GLN A 125 16.23 0.49 -6.73
CA GLN A 125 15.97 -0.89 -6.30
C GLN A 125 14.80 -1.55 -7.03
N LEU A 126 14.07 -0.80 -7.87
CA LEU A 126 12.89 -1.31 -8.55
C LEU A 126 13.30 -2.35 -9.61
N VAL A 127 12.85 -3.59 -9.42
CA VAL A 127 13.14 -4.72 -10.32
C VAL A 127 11.91 -5.07 -11.15
N VAL A 128 10.72 -4.99 -10.54
CA VAL A 128 9.46 -5.33 -11.19
C VAL A 128 8.55 -4.12 -11.21
N PHE A 129 8.15 -3.72 -12.42
CA PHE A 129 7.17 -2.66 -12.64
C PHE A 129 6.14 -3.14 -13.67
N SER A 130 4.91 -3.34 -13.22
CA SER A 130 3.78 -3.74 -14.05
C SER A 130 2.64 -2.73 -13.89
N ILE A 131 2.25 -2.12 -15.00
CA ILE A 131 1.11 -1.22 -15.11
C ILE A 131 0.46 -1.46 -16.48
N GLY A 132 -0.85 -1.75 -16.52
CA GLY A 132 -1.54 -2.15 -17.75
C GLY A 132 -2.98 -2.55 -17.57
#